data_AF-A0A2T0HMZ0-F1
#
_entry.id   AF-A0A2T0HMZ0-F1
#
_cell.length_a   1.000
_cell.length_b   1.000
_cell.length_c   1.000
_cell.angle_alpha   90.00
_cell.angle_beta   90.00
_cell.angle_gamma   90.00
#
_symmetry.space_group_name_H-M   'P 1'
#
loop_
_entity.id
_entity.type
_entity.pdbx_description
1 polymer ?
#
loop_
_entity_poly.entity_id
_entity_poly.type
_entity_poly.pdbx_seq_one_letter_code
_entity_poly.pdbx_strand_id
1 'polypeptide(L)' 'MHLRRLNVAHNRIGKKTSTVAHIGSERFDDLTQIAIDLSGQAREQITGSAFLKFIIDNFKGQAKELYLNRLVKDAESMEG' A
#
# COMPACT_ATOMS: atom_id res chain seq x y z
N MET A 1 -16.61 37.91 -23.54
CA MET A 1 -15.94 37.45 -22.30
C MET A 1 -15.53 36.00 -22.46
N HIS A 2 -14.23 35.73 -22.63
CA HIS A 2 -13.70 34.38 -22.86
C HIS A 2 -12.99 33.89 -21.59
N LEU A 3 -13.65 33.02 -20.81
CA LEU A 3 -13.01 32.33 -19.69
C LEU A 3 -12.41 31.01 -20.19
N ARG A 4 -11.10 31.04 -20.52
CA ARG A 4 -10.30 29.83 -20.71
C ARG A 4 -10.10 29.18 -19.34
N ARG A 5 -10.81 28.09 -19.05
CA ARG A 5 -10.45 27.21 -17.93
C ARG A 5 -9.14 26.52 -18.28
N LEU A 6 -8.09 26.88 -17.56
CA LEU A 6 -6.79 26.21 -17.59
C LEU A 6 -6.98 24.77 -17.13
N ASN A 7 -6.81 23.82 -18.05
CA ASN A 7 -6.74 22.41 -17.76
C ASN A 7 -5.36 22.13 -17.14
N VAL A 8 -5.28 22.14 -15.81
CA VAL A 8 -4.05 21.78 -15.09
C VAL A 8 -3.91 20.27 -15.11
N ALA A 9 -3.39 19.74 -16.20
CA ALA A 9 -2.91 18.38 -16.27
C ALA A 9 -1.75 18.26 -15.27
N HIS A 10 -2.01 17.68 -14.10
CA HIS A 10 -0.97 17.29 -13.16
C HIS A 10 -0.18 16.14 -13.79
N ASN A 11 0.79 16.49 -14.63
CA ASN A 11 1.75 15.57 -15.19
C ASN A 11 2.70 15.12 -14.07
N ARG A 12 2.24 14.19 -13.22
CA ARG A 12 3.11 13.47 -12.28
C ARG A 12 3.94 12.48 -13.09
N ILE A 13 4.96 12.97 -13.80
CA ILE A 13 6.08 12.13 -14.22
C ILE A 13 6.88 11.82 -12.95
N GLY A 14 6.30 10.97 -12.10
CA GLY A 14 6.98 10.40 -10.97
C GLY A 14 8.04 9.46 -11.53
N LYS A 15 9.30 9.87 -11.45
CA LYS A 15 10.45 8.98 -11.55
C LYS A 15 10.10 7.74 -10.72
N LYS A 16 10.01 6.55 -11.36
CA LYS A 16 9.87 5.27 -10.65
C LYS A 16 11.17 5.05 -9.90
N THR A 17 11.36 5.74 -8.78
CA THR A 17 12.31 5.28 -7.77
C THR A 17 11.81 3.90 -7.37
N SER A 18 12.63 2.87 -7.54
CA SER A 18 12.38 1.57 -6.94
C SER A 18 12.47 1.77 -5.43
N THR A 19 11.43 2.35 -4.83
CA THR A 19 11.40 2.59 -3.41
C THR A 19 11.25 1.21 -2.77
N VAL A 20 12.36 0.68 -2.28
CA VAL A 20 12.39 -0.59 -1.57
C VAL A 20 11.61 -0.36 -0.29
N ALA A 21 10.49 -1.07 -0.14
CA ALA A 21 9.74 -1.04 1.11
C ALA A 21 10.55 -1.81 2.15
N HIS A 22 11.14 -1.09 3.10
CA HIS A 22 11.78 -1.71 4.26
C HIS A 22 10.70 -2.15 5.25
N ILE A 23 10.63 -3.45 5.49
CA ILE A 23 9.81 -4.04 6.55
C ILE A 23 10.71 -4.83 7.50
N GLY A 24 10.34 -4.91 8.77
CA GLY A 24 11.09 -5.69 9.75
C GLY A 24 11.13 -7.18 9.37
N SER A 25 12.21 -7.87 9.76
CA SER A 25 12.46 -9.27 9.39
C SER A 25 11.31 -10.19 9.75
N GLU A 26 10.81 -10.12 10.98
CA GLU A 26 9.68 -10.94 11.46
C GLU A 26 8.44 -10.82 10.56
N ARG A 27 8.09 -9.60 10.15
CA ARG A 27 6.92 -9.37 9.27
C ARG A 27 7.17 -9.88 7.85
N PHE A 28 8.43 -9.86 7.40
CA PHE A 28 8.78 -10.43 6.11
C PHE A 28 8.77 -11.95 6.14
N ASP A 29 9.14 -12.57 7.26
CA ASP A 29 9.06 -14.02 7.45
C ASP A 29 7.60 -14.48 7.40
N ASP A 30 6.69 -13.76 8.07
CA ASP A 30 5.24 -14.03 7.99
C ASP A 30 4.70 -13.94 6.55
N LEU A 31 5.05 -12.86 5.83
CA LEU A 31 4.66 -12.69 4.42
C LEU A 31 5.24 -13.81 3.54
N THR A 32 6.43 -14.29 3.87
CA THR A 32 7.08 -15.38 3.13
C THR A 32 6.35 -16.70 3.38
N GLN A 33 5.94 -16.99 4.61
CA GLN A 33 5.14 -18.18 4.91
C GLN A 33 3.80 -18.16 4.18
N ILE A 34 3.09 -17.03 4.19
CA ILE A 34 1.83 -16.89 3.44
C ILE A 34 2.07 -17.12 1.93
N ALA A 35 3.17 -16.58 1.39
CA ALA A 35 3.52 -16.77 -0.01
C ALA A 35 3.85 -18.24 -0.33
N ILE A 36 4.49 -18.98 0.57
CA ILE A 36 4.74 -20.43 0.43
C ILE A 36 3.40 -21.19 0.39
N ASP A 37 2.49 -20.89 1.31
CA ASP A 37 1.18 -21.53 1.35
C ASP A 37 0.36 -21.25 0.09
N LEU A 38 0.35 -20.00 -0.37
CA LEU A 38 -0.27 -19.61 -1.64
C LEU A 38 0.39 -20.31 -2.82
N SER A 39 1.71 -20.48 -2.80
CA SER A 39 2.43 -21.20 -3.86
C SER A 39 1.98 -22.64 -3.96
N GLY A 40 1.80 -23.31 -2.81
CA GLY A 40 1.28 -24.68 -2.74
C GLY A 40 -0.13 -24.81 -3.30
N GLN A 41 -1.00 -23.84 -3.02
CA GLN A 41 -2.38 -23.83 -3.50
C GLN A 41 -2.50 -23.49 -4.99
N ALA A 42 -1.75 -22.49 -5.45
CA ALA A 42 -1.77 -22.03 -6.84
C ALA A 42 -0.96 -22.93 -7.80
N ARG A 43 -0.09 -23.79 -7.25
CA ARG A 43 0.94 -24.54 -8.00
C ARG A 43 1.85 -23.62 -8.83
N GLU A 44 2.09 -22.42 -8.32
CA GLU A 44 2.95 -21.40 -8.92
C GLU A 44 3.90 -20.87 -7.85
N GLN A 45 5.13 -20.53 -8.22
CA GLN A 45 6.08 -19.97 -7.27
C GLN A 45 5.75 -18.50 -6.97
N ILE A 46 5.29 -18.21 -5.75
CA ILE A 46 4.99 -16.87 -5.26
C ILE A 46 6.00 -16.52 -4.16
N THR A 47 6.67 -15.38 -4.31
CA THR A 47 7.61 -14.87 -3.30
C THR A 47 6.91 -13.91 -2.33
N GLY A 48 7.43 -13.80 -1.09
CA GLY A 48 6.92 -12.82 -0.11
C GLY A 48 6.92 -11.38 -0.66
N SER A 49 7.93 -11.01 -1.44
CA SER A 49 7.99 -9.69 -2.11
C SER A 49 6.92 -9.51 -3.18
N ALA A 50 6.62 -10.55 -3.97
CA ALA A 50 5.56 -10.50 -4.97
C ALA A 50 4.18 -10.36 -4.30
N PHE A 51 3.96 -11.09 -3.22
CA PHE A 51 2.74 -11.01 -2.44
C PHE A 51 2.60 -9.63 -1.74
N LEU A 52 3.67 -9.10 -1.15
CA LEU A 52 3.70 -7.75 -0.58
C LEU A 52 3.34 -6.68 -1.62
N LYS A 53 3.89 -6.80 -2.84
CA LYS A 53 3.56 -5.89 -3.93
C LYS A 53 2.07 -5.96 -4.27
N PHE A 54 1.51 -7.17 -4.37
CA PHE A 54 0.08 -7.36 -4.59
C PHE A 54 -0.75 -6.69 -3.50
N ILE A 55 -0.38 -6.83 -2.23
CA ILE A 55 -1.08 -6.17 -1.11
C ILE A 55 -1.06 -4.65 -1.28
N ILE A 56 0.11 -4.07 -1.53
CA ILE A 56 0.26 -2.62 -1.68
C ILE A 56 -0.58 -2.11 -2.86
N ASP A 57 -0.51 -2.78 -4.01
CA ASP A 57 -1.19 -2.29 -5.21
C ASP A 57 -2.72 -2.34 -5.09
N ASN A 58 -3.26 -3.34 -4.40
CA ASN A 58 -4.71 -3.56 -4.29
C ASN A 58 -5.34 -2.94 -3.03
N PHE A 59 -4.60 -2.84 -1.92
CA PHE A 59 -5.18 -2.48 -0.61
C PHE A 59 -4.64 -1.18 -0.01
N LYS A 60 -3.67 -0.50 -0.62
CA LYS A 60 -3.13 0.79 -0.09
C LYS A 60 -4.20 1.85 0.18
N GLY A 61 -5.25 1.91 -0.65
CA GLY A 61 -6.36 2.86 -0.45
C GLY A 61 -7.16 2.54 0.81
N GLN A 62 -7.54 1.27 1.00
CA GLN A 62 -8.25 0.82 2.19
C GLN A 62 -7.39 1.00 3.45
N ALA A 63 -6.10 0.65 3.37
CA ALA A 63 -5.16 0.84 4.46
C ALA A 63 -5.02 2.32 4.88
N LYS A 64 -4.99 3.25 3.90
CA LYS A 64 -4.96 4.69 4.16
C LYS A 64 -6.17 5.14 4.97
N GLU A 65 -7.38 4.77 4.53
CA GLU A 65 -8.62 5.18 5.21
C GLU A 65 -8.72 4.58 6.62
N LEU A 66 -8.34 3.30 6.77
CA LEU A 66 -8.30 2.65 8.08
C LEU A 66 -7.32 3.34 9.04
N TYR A 67 -6.15 3.73 8.53
CA TYR A 67 -5.16 4.45 9.32
C TYR A 67 -5.63 5.85 9.71
N LEU A 68 -6.26 6.58 8.78
CA LEU A 68 -6.85 7.90 9.06
C LEU A 68 -7.93 7.81 10.15
N ASN A 69 -8.84 6.85 10.03
CA ASN A 69 -9.90 6.63 11.02
C ASN A 69 -9.35 6.29 12.41
N ARG A 70 -8.25 5.51 12.46
CA ARG A 70 -7.56 5.23 13.72
C ARG A 70 -7.04 6.52 14.35
N LEU A 71 -6.34 7.37 13.59
CA LEU A 71 -5.77 8.62 14.11
C LEU A 71 -6.86 9.56 14.64
N VAL A 72 -8.01 9.64 13.97
CA VAL A 72 -9.14 10.45 14.44
C VAL A 72 -9.69 9.93 15.77
N LYS A 73 -9.91 8.61 15.89
CA LYS A 73 -10.37 7.99 17.14
C LYS A 73 -9.39 8.18 18.30
N ASP A 74 -8.10 8.05 18.02
CA ASP A 74 -7.04 8.24 19.02
C ASP A 74 -7.04 9.70 19.53
N ALA A 75 -7.33 10.68 18.66
CA ALA A 75 -7.45 12.09 19.04
C ALA A 75 -8.69 12.36 19.90
N GLU A 76 -9.86 11.84 19.51
CA GLU A 76 -11.13 11.99 20.26
C GLU A 76 -11.04 11.37 21.67
N SER A 77 -10.24 10.30 21.82
CA SER A 77 -10.04 9.61 23.10
C SER A 77 -9.10 10.33 24.07
N MET A 78 -8.36 11.36 23.62
CA MET A 78 -7.47 12.16 24.46
C MET A 78 -8.09 13.49 24.92
N GLU A 79 -9.21 13.90 24.33
CA GLU A 79 -9.93 15.14 24.67
C GLU A 79 -11.13 14.93 25.62
N GLY A 80 -11.47 13.67 25.94
CA GLY A 80 -12.51 13.29 26.91
C GLY A 80 -11.93 12.80 28.23
#